data_AF-A0A7Z9VL93-F1
#
_entry.id   AF-A0A7Z9VL93-F1
#
_cell.length_a   1.000
_cell.length_b   1.000
_cell.length_c   1.000
_cell.angle_alpha   90.00
_cell.angle_beta   90.00
_cell.angle_gamma   90.00
#
_symmetry.space_group_name_H-M   'P 1'
#
loop_
_entity.id
_entity.type
_entity.pdbx_description
1 polymer ?
#
loop_
_entity_poly.entity_id
_entity_poly.type
_entity_poly.pdbx_seq_one_letter_code
_entity_poly.pdbx_strand_id
1 'polypeptide(L)'
;MFIFSLIFSQDQTVGLFINDSASSVGYTLFTPLFSTSTYLIDNNGLLVHEWESDYHPAMTAYLLENGNLIRTASFVEQRIHLGGFEEFNWDGTVIWKYEYFGQHHDIEPLPNGNVLMLTTEIKTYSEATESGRNPEFLDDELYILKVIEIEKTDSLGGNIVWEWSIWDHLIQDYDPAKLNYGLVADHPELVDINYVTYSMTYTDWIHSNSIDYHPELDQILVSSRAFDEIWIIDHSTTIQEAAGHEGGNAGFGGDLLYRWGNPYSYGAGASDNQMFYGQHDARWIDTGLAESGSITVFNNGLGRPEGGYSSVEELTLPVDSLYNYFLISDSVYGPVEPSWIYVADAPFDFFSPMYSS
;
A
#
# COMPACT_ATOMS: atom_id res chain seq x y z
N MET A 1 2.91 -34.91 54.66
CA MET A 1 1.99 -34.88 53.51
C MET A 1 2.53 -33.83 52.56
N PHE A 2 3.26 -34.24 51.52
CA PHE A 2 3.79 -33.30 50.52
C PHE A 2 2.72 -33.12 49.45
N ILE A 3 2.27 -31.88 49.26
CA ILE A 3 1.37 -31.51 48.17
C ILE A 3 2.26 -31.13 46.99
N PHE A 4 2.21 -31.93 45.92
CA PHE A 4 2.77 -31.55 44.63
C PHE A 4 1.71 -30.72 43.90
N SER A 5 2.01 -29.45 43.65
CA SER A 5 1.28 -28.66 42.66
C SER A 5 1.83 -29.02 41.28
N LEU A 6 0.99 -29.64 40.46
CA LEU A 6 1.22 -29.75 39.02
C LEU A 6 0.86 -28.39 38.41
N ILE A 7 1.87 -27.66 37.94
CA ILE A 7 1.67 -26.49 37.10
C ILE A 7 1.54 -27.02 35.68
N PHE A 8 0.37 -26.90 35.08
CA PHE A 8 0.20 -27.07 33.65
C PHE A 8 0.68 -25.78 32.98
N SER A 9 1.71 -25.86 32.14
CA SER A 9 2.02 -24.79 31.20
C SER A 9 0.88 -24.74 30.19
N GLN A 10 0.28 -23.58 29.95
CA GLN A 10 -0.52 -23.38 28.76
C GLN A 10 0.42 -23.42 27.55
N ASP A 11 -0.04 -23.98 26.44
CA ASP A 11 0.64 -23.82 25.17
C ASP A 11 0.61 -22.33 24.81
N GLN A 12 1.73 -21.79 24.34
CA GLN A 12 1.80 -20.41 23.89
C GLN A 12 0.90 -20.28 22.66
N THR A 13 -0.18 -19.50 22.76
CA THR A 13 -1.10 -19.27 21.65
C THR A 13 -0.90 -17.94 20.94
N VAL A 14 -0.06 -17.06 21.50
CA VAL A 14 0.22 -15.69 21.00
C VAL A 14 1.67 -15.30 21.29
N GLY A 15 2.18 -14.29 20.59
CA GLY A 15 3.55 -13.79 20.75
C GLY A 15 4.56 -14.51 19.86
N LEU A 16 5.84 -14.43 20.23
CA LEU A 16 6.94 -14.97 19.42
C LEU A 16 7.04 -16.49 19.53
N PHE A 17 6.89 -17.22 18.42
CA PHE A 17 6.98 -18.67 18.38
C PHE A 17 8.38 -19.19 18.02
N ILE A 18 9.11 -18.47 17.16
CA ILE A 18 10.40 -18.88 16.61
C ILE A 18 11.38 -17.71 16.75
N ASN A 19 12.51 -17.97 17.38
CA ASN A 19 13.69 -17.11 17.34
C ASN A 19 14.92 -18.02 17.36
N ASP A 20 15.67 -18.02 16.27
CA ASP A 20 16.86 -18.84 16.11
C ASP A 20 18.04 -18.03 15.53
N SER A 21 19.15 -18.69 15.21
CA SER A 21 20.34 -18.00 14.71
C SER A 21 20.18 -17.37 13.32
N ALA A 22 19.11 -17.68 12.59
CA ALA A 22 18.78 -17.06 11.30
C ALA A 22 17.88 -15.83 11.45
N SER A 23 17.29 -15.60 12.63
CA SER A 23 16.47 -14.41 12.89
C SER A 23 17.30 -13.13 12.83
N SER A 24 16.79 -12.12 12.14
CA SER A 24 17.39 -10.79 12.10
C SER A 24 17.45 -10.19 13.51
N VAL A 25 18.61 -9.66 13.90
CA VAL A 25 18.79 -9.00 15.20
C VAL A 25 18.14 -7.62 15.13
N GLY A 26 17.34 -7.27 16.14
CA GLY A 26 16.72 -5.96 16.23
C GLY A 26 15.47 -5.94 17.11
N TYR A 27 14.51 -5.13 16.69
CA TYR A 27 13.21 -5.01 17.35
C TYR A 27 12.10 -5.24 16.33
N THR A 28 10.95 -5.66 16.81
CA THR A 28 9.73 -5.77 16.00
C THR A 28 8.71 -4.77 16.53
N LEU A 29 8.30 -3.83 15.68
CA LEU A 29 7.20 -2.91 15.92
C LEU A 29 5.93 -3.49 15.31
N PHE A 30 4.82 -3.46 16.04
CA PHE A 30 3.52 -3.87 15.49
C PHE A 30 2.36 -3.16 16.20
N THR A 31 1.29 -2.89 15.45
CA THR A 31 0.07 -2.25 15.93
C THR A 31 -1.13 -3.17 15.67
N PRO A 32 -1.60 -3.96 16.66
CA PRO A 32 -2.71 -4.87 16.45
C PRO A 32 -4.00 -4.11 16.10
N LEU A 33 -4.69 -4.55 15.04
CA LEU A 33 -5.86 -3.85 14.48
C LEU A 33 -6.97 -3.55 15.51
N PHE A 34 -7.17 -4.46 16.47
CA PHE A 34 -8.22 -4.34 17.50
C PHE A 34 -7.66 -3.96 18.87
N SER A 35 -6.49 -3.34 18.91
CA SER A 35 -5.89 -2.74 20.10
C SER A 35 -5.82 -1.22 19.94
N THR A 36 -5.74 -0.49 21.05
CA THR A 36 -5.38 0.93 21.09
C THR A 36 -3.88 1.14 21.32
N SER A 37 -3.16 0.06 21.62
CA SER A 37 -1.73 0.07 21.90
C SER A 37 -0.89 -0.31 20.69
N THR A 38 0.30 0.25 20.60
CA THR A 38 1.37 -0.15 19.66
C THR A 38 2.57 -0.64 20.45
N TYR A 39 3.14 -1.77 20.04
CA TYR A 39 4.16 -2.49 20.80
C TYR A 39 5.49 -2.54 20.06
N LEU A 40 6.57 -2.39 20.82
CA LEU A 40 7.94 -2.69 20.39
C LEU A 40 8.47 -3.84 21.25
N ILE A 41 8.89 -4.93 20.62
CA ILE A 41 9.46 -6.10 21.30
C ILE A 41 10.89 -6.38 20.83
N ASP A 42 11.69 -7.03 21.68
CA ASP A 42 13.00 -7.56 21.30
C ASP A 42 12.88 -8.96 20.67
N ASN A 43 13.99 -9.50 20.16
CA ASN A 43 14.03 -10.86 19.62
C ASN A 43 13.68 -11.95 20.66
N ASN A 44 13.66 -11.67 21.96
CA ASN A 44 13.20 -12.66 22.97
C ASN A 44 11.68 -12.61 23.18
N GLY A 45 10.97 -11.75 22.44
CA GLY A 45 9.55 -11.52 22.61
C GLY A 45 9.23 -10.70 23.86
N LEU A 46 10.22 -10.04 24.47
CA LEU A 46 10.03 -9.20 25.64
C LEU A 46 9.63 -7.80 25.21
N LEU A 47 8.65 -7.23 25.93
CA LEU A 47 8.21 -5.86 25.73
C LEU A 47 9.37 -4.89 26.01
N VAL A 48 9.73 -4.12 25.00
CA VAL A 48 10.71 -3.03 25.10
C VAL A 48 9.99 -1.72 25.37
N HIS A 49 8.90 -1.46 24.64
CA HIS A 49 8.10 -0.27 24.82
C HIS A 49 6.67 -0.42 24.32
N GLU A 50 5.78 0.43 24.82
CA GLU A 50 4.36 0.49 24.47
C GLU A 50 3.91 1.95 24.39
N TRP A 51 3.17 2.28 23.33
CA TRP A 51 2.48 3.55 23.18
C TRP A 51 0.97 3.30 23.18
N GLU A 52 0.23 4.09 23.96
CA GLU A 52 -1.22 3.98 24.08
C GLU A 52 -1.90 5.17 23.40
N SER A 53 -2.87 4.89 22.54
CA SER A 53 -3.75 5.87 21.90
C SER A 53 -5.17 5.79 22.47
N ASP A 54 -5.97 6.83 22.24
CA ASP A 54 -7.42 6.75 22.45
C ASP A 54 -8.16 6.06 21.28
N TYR A 55 -7.45 5.68 20.21
CA TYR A 55 -8.01 5.22 18.95
C TYR A 55 -7.39 3.91 18.46
N HIS A 56 -8.22 3.06 17.84
CA HIS A 56 -7.75 1.92 17.07
C HIS A 56 -6.90 2.37 15.87
N PRO A 57 -5.88 1.59 15.45
CA PRO A 57 -5.06 1.94 14.30
C PRO A 57 -5.86 1.81 13.01
N ALA A 58 -5.40 2.48 11.95
CA ALA A 58 -5.89 2.23 10.60
C ALA A 58 -4.98 1.30 9.77
N MET A 59 -4.00 0.65 10.41
CA MET A 59 -3.24 -0.58 10.11
C MET A 59 -1.74 -0.44 10.33
N THR A 60 -1.13 0.68 9.96
CA THR A 60 0.34 0.81 9.99
C THR A 60 0.87 1.75 11.09
N ALA A 61 2.13 1.54 11.43
CA ALA A 61 2.91 2.34 12.37
C ALA A 61 4.39 2.30 12.00
N TYR A 62 5.09 3.41 12.23
CA TYR A 62 6.50 3.62 11.91
C TYR A 62 7.24 4.13 13.15
N LEU A 63 8.41 3.57 13.41
CA LEU A 63 9.35 4.13 14.38
C LEU A 63 10.31 5.05 13.64
N LEU A 64 10.21 6.35 13.90
CA LEU A 64 11.02 7.38 13.26
C LEU A 64 12.45 7.38 13.80
N GLU A 65 13.40 7.88 13.00
CA GLU A 65 14.83 7.99 13.35
C GLU A 65 15.11 8.77 14.66
N ASN A 66 14.21 9.67 15.05
CA ASN A 66 14.30 10.42 16.30
C ASN A 66 13.76 9.65 17.52
N GLY A 67 13.28 8.42 17.34
CA GLY A 67 12.68 7.57 18.36
C GLY A 67 11.19 7.81 18.61
N ASN A 68 10.54 8.69 17.84
CA ASN A 68 9.09 8.89 17.92
C ASN A 68 8.36 7.77 17.19
N LEU A 69 7.15 7.45 17.65
CA LEU A 69 6.22 6.60 16.92
C LEU A 69 5.30 7.50 16.10
N ILE A 70 5.09 7.20 14.82
CA ILE A 70 3.92 7.70 14.09
C ILE A 70 3.05 6.52 13.69
N ARG A 71 1.74 6.61 13.91
CA ARG A 71 0.80 5.53 13.61
C ARG A 71 -0.48 6.07 13.01
N THR A 72 -1.07 5.29 12.12
CA THR A 72 -2.41 5.59 11.61
C THR A 72 -3.45 5.42 12.72
N ALA A 73 -4.57 6.14 12.62
CA ALA A 73 -5.63 6.13 13.63
C ALA A 73 -7.02 6.29 13.00
N SER A 74 -7.99 5.53 13.51
CA SER A 74 -9.40 5.63 13.16
C SER A 74 -10.16 6.45 14.21
N PHE A 75 -10.50 7.71 13.88
CA PHE A 75 -11.09 8.66 14.84
C PHE A 75 -12.60 8.49 15.03
N VAL A 76 -13.32 7.88 14.09
CA VAL A 76 -14.76 7.56 14.22
C VAL A 76 -15.08 6.20 13.61
N GLU A 77 -15.57 5.26 14.42
CA GLU A 77 -15.81 3.85 14.02
C GLU A 77 -17.03 3.62 13.10
N GLN A 78 -18.00 4.56 13.01
CA GLN A 78 -19.36 4.25 12.52
C GLN A 78 -19.77 4.89 11.18
N ARG A 79 -18.89 5.62 10.49
CA ARG A 79 -19.07 6.02 9.09
C ARG A 79 -17.73 6.02 8.41
N ILE A 80 -17.73 5.65 7.13
CA ILE A 80 -16.62 5.76 6.17
C ILE A 80 -15.74 6.98 6.53
N HIS A 81 -14.63 6.61 7.18
CA HIS A 81 -13.28 7.18 7.18
C HIS A 81 -13.10 8.62 7.68
N LEU A 82 -13.36 8.93 8.96
CA LEU A 82 -12.52 9.95 9.61
C LEU A 82 -11.32 9.23 10.24
N GLY A 83 -10.20 9.24 9.53
CA GLY A 83 -8.95 8.63 9.95
C GLY A 83 -7.83 9.66 9.98
N GLY A 84 -6.59 9.18 9.88
CA GLY A 84 -5.40 10.03 9.87
C GLY A 84 -4.28 9.37 10.64
N PHE A 85 -3.49 10.16 11.36
CA PHE A 85 -2.39 9.64 12.16
C PHE A 85 -2.15 10.43 13.44
N GLU A 86 -1.39 9.80 14.34
CA GLU A 86 -0.84 10.38 15.55
C GLU A 86 0.67 10.13 15.60
N GLU A 87 1.45 11.16 15.92
CA GLU A 87 2.87 11.06 16.29
C GLU A 87 3.00 11.17 17.81
N PHE A 88 3.60 10.17 18.42
CA PHE A 88 3.94 10.10 19.83
C PHE A 88 5.44 10.27 20.01
N ASN A 89 5.84 11.05 21.00
CA ASN A 89 7.22 10.98 21.48
C ASN A 89 7.47 9.66 22.24
N TRP A 90 8.74 9.40 22.58
CA TRP A 90 9.11 8.21 23.36
C TRP A 90 8.35 8.08 24.69
N ASP A 91 8.02 9.19 25.36
CA ASP A 91 7.30 9.17 26.64
C ASP A 91 5.80 8.87 26.51
N GLY A 92 5.28 8.65 25.30
CA GLY A 92 3.86 8.36 25.04
C GLY A 92 2.97 9.60 24.96
N THR A 93 3.55 10.79 24.80
CA THR A 93 2.79 12.03 24.58
C THR A 93 2.55 12.23 23.09
N VAL A 94 1.29 12.44 22.69
CA VAL A 94 0.94 12.86 21.33
C VAL A 94 1.49 14.26 21.08
N ILE A 95 2.37 14.38 20.09
CA ILE A 95 3.02 15.64 19.68
C ILE A 95 2.59 16.09 18.28
N TRP A 96 1.89 15.23 17.54
CA TRP A 96 1.19 15.58 16.31
C TRP A 96 -0.04 14.71 16.14
N LYS A 97 -1.13 15.29 15.68
CA LYS A 97 -2.33 14.57 15.25
C LYS A 97 -2.86 15.26 14.00
N TYR A 98 -3.17 14.48 12.97
CA TYR A 98 -3.80 14.98 11.76
C TYR A 98 -5.03 14.14 11.45
N GLU A 99 -6.19 14.78 11.33
CA GLU A 99 -7.45 14.12 10.99
C GLU A 99 -7.81 14.41 9.53
N TYR A 100 -8.11 13.38 8.76
CA TYR A 100 -8.49 13.52 7.36
C TYR A 100 -9.57 12.51 6.96
N PHE A 101 -10.44 12.96 6.06
CA PHE A 101 -11.47 12.09 5.50
C PHE A 101 -10.83 11.09 4.53
N GLY A 102 -11.24 9.83 4.59
CA GLY A 102 -10.83 8.81 3.63
C GLY A 102 -9.54 8.09 3.98
N GLN A 103 -8.80 8.48 5.03
CA GLN A 103 -7.55 7.79 5.38
C GLN A 103 -7.83 6.30 5.68
N HIS A 104 -7.04 5.44 5.05
CA HIS A 104 -7.07 4.00 5.26
C HIS A 104 -5.68 3.40 5.08
N HIS A 105 -5.47 2.27 5.74
CA HIS A 105 -4.27 1.42 5.63
C HIS A 105 -2.98 2.12 6.04
N ASP A 106 -2.41 2.94 5.17
CA ASP A 106 -1.01 3.33 5.27
C ASP A 106 -0.73 4.84 5.13
N ILE A 107 0.45 5.22 5.61
CA ILE A 107 1.08 6.53 5.50
C ILE A 107 2.57 6.30 5.23
N GLU A 108 3.29 7.29 4.70
CA GLU A 108 4.74 7.22 4.54
C GLU A 108 5.41 8.49 5.08
N PRO A 109 6.12 8.42 6.23
CA PRO A 109 6.87 9.56 6.77
C PRO A 109 8.09 9.92 5.92
N LEU A 110 8.12 11.14 5.39
CA LEU A 110 9.16 11.58 4.47
C LEU A 110 10.40 12.15 5.17
N PRO A 111 11.60 12.11 4.53
CA PRO A 111 12.83 12.68 5.08
C PRO A 111 12.77 14.18 5.41
N ASN A 112 11.87 14.93 4.76
CA ASN A 112 11.65 16.36 5.01
C ASN A 112 10.79 16.62 6.26
N GLY A 113 10.23 15.58 6.89
CA GLY A 113 9.33 15.65 8.05
C GLY A 113 7.85 15.75 7.69
N ASN A 114 7.50 15.73 6.40
CA ASN A 114 6.13 15.60 5.93
C ASN A 114 5.68 14.14 5.97
N VAL A 115 4.40 13.89 5.70
CA VAL A 115 3.83 12.55 5.67
C VAL A 115 2.98 12.41 4.43
N LEU A 116 3.23 11.39 3.60
CA LEU A 116 2.29 10.95 2.59
C LEU A 116 1.19 10.14 3.23
N MET A 117 -0.02 10.25 2.71
CA MET A 117 -1.19 9.54 3.22
C MET A 117 -2.01 8.96 2.09
N LEU A 118 -2.29 7.65 2.19
CA LEU A 118 -3.34 7.03 1.39
C LEU A 118 -4.71 7.47 1.90
N THR A 119 -5.53 7.94 0.98
CA THR A 119 -6.89 8.36 1.26
C THR A 119 -7.83 8.05 0.11
N THR A 120 -9.12 8.20 0.37
CA THR A 120 -10.21 8.00 -0.60
C THR A 120 -10.93 9.32 -0.85
N GLU A 121 -11.14 9.64 -2.12
CA GLU A 121 -12.22 10.53 -2.53
C GLU A 121 -13.45 9.75 -3.03
N ILE A 122 -14.63 10.31 -2.86
CA ILE A 122 -15.90 9.66 -3.25
C ILE A 122 -16.46 10.35 -4.48
N LYS A 123 -16.79 9.56 -5.51
CA LYS A 123 -17.53 10.00 -6.69
C LYS A 123 -18.93 9.42 -6.66
N THR A 124 -19.91 10.26 -6.99
CA THR A 124 -21.29 9.83 -7.12
C THR A 124 -21.47 8.90 -8.32
N TYR A 125 -22.55 8.11 -8.32
CA TYR A 125 -22.96 7.33 -9.48
C TYR A 125 -22.94 8.13 -10.81
N SER A 126 -23.42 9.38 -10.79
CA SER A 126 -23.47 10.22 -12.00
C SER A 126 -22.09 10.64 -12.48
N GLU A 127 -21.16 10.93 -11.57
CA GLU A 127 -19.78 11.28 -11.93
C GLU A 127 -19.06 10.06 -12.50
N ALA A 128 -19.16 8.91 -11.82
CA ALA A 128 -18.57 7.64 -12.27
C ALA A 128 -19.07 7.22 -13.66
N THR A 129 -20.39 7.24 -13.90
CA THR A 129 -20.96 6.88 -15.21
C THR A 129 -20.68 7.90 -16.32
N GLU A 130 -20.39 9.16 -15.99
CA GLU A 130 -19.94 10.14 -16.98
C GLU A 130 -18.46 9.95 -17.33
N SER A 131 -17.65 9.54 -16.35
CA SER A 131 -16.24 9.13 -16.50
C SER A 131 -16.07 7.78 -17.24
N GLY A 132 -17.19 7.11 -17.57
CA GLY A 132 -17.22 5.88 -18.36
C GLY A 132 -17.21 4.59 -17.54
N ARG A 133 -17.42 4.64 -16.21
CA ARG A 133 -17.71 3.43 -15.41
C ARG A 133 -19.01 2.79 -15.91
N ASN A 134 -18.95 1.50 -16.21
CA ASN A 134 -20.10 0.69 -16.59
C ASN A 134 -21.07 0.61 -15.39
N PRO A 135 -22.34 1.05 -15.56
CA PRO A 135 -23.40 0.89 -14.56
C PRO A 135 -23.56 -0.51 -13.97
N GLU A 136 -23.21 -1.57 -14.71
CA GLU A 136 -23.29 -2.95 -14.21
C GLU A 136 -22.27 -3.24 -13.10
N PHE A 137 -21.21 -2.44 -13.02
CA PHE A 137 -20.10 -2.56 -12.07
C PHE A 137 -20.07 -1.38 -11.10
N LEU A 138 -21.23 -0.80 -10.76
CA LEU A 138 -21.29 0.42 -9.96
C LEU A 138 -22.47 0.36 -8.98
N ASP A 139 -22.14 0.52 -7.69
CA ASP A 139 -23.11 0.75 -6.62
C ASP A 139 -23.44 2.27 -6.52
N ASP A 140 -23.93 2.78 -5.39
CA ASP A 140 -24.35 4.19 -5.27
C ASP A 140 -23.18 5.20 -5.39
N GLU A 141 -21.97 4.77 -5.02
CA GLU A 141 -20.75 5.57 -4.99
C GLU A 141 -19.52 4.75 -5.41
N LEU A 142 -18.50 5.45 -5.88
CA LEU A 142 -17.21 4.89 -6.28
C LEU A 142 -16.10 5.52 -5.45
N TYR A 143 -15.24 4.69 -4.85
CA TYR A 143 -14.07 5.13 -4.11
C TYR A 143 -12.88 5.24 -5.04
N ILE A 144 -12.17 6.34 -4.91
CA ILE A 144 -11.04 6.69 -5.76
C ILE A 144 -9.84 6.84 -4.85
N LEU A 145 -8.77 6.13 -5.19
CA LEU A 145 -7.48 6.27 -4.56
C LEU A 145 -6.97 7.71 -4.76
N LYS A 146 -6.64 8.35 -3.64
CA LYS A 146 -6.00 9.65 -3.58
C LYS A 146 -4.79 9.58 -2.66
N VAL A 147 -3.72 10.27 -3.02
CA VAL A 147 -2.53 10.46 -2.19
C VAL A 147 -2.39 11.94 -1.88
N ILE A 148 -2.06 12.28 -0.64
CA ILE A 148 -1.76 13.65 -0.22
C ILE A 148 -0.45 13.69 0.55
N GLU A 149 0.33 14.76 0.40
CA GLU A 149 1.49 15.07 1.24
C GLU A 149 1.13 16.16 2.24
N ILE A 150 1.35 15.89 3.53
CA ILE A 150 1.02 16.79 4.64
C ILE A 150 2.29 17.38 5.24
N GLU A 151 2.44 18.69 5.15
CA GLU A 151 3.43 19.47 5.90
C GLU A 151 2.92 19.76 7.31
N LYS A 152 3.71 19.41 8.33
CA LYS A 152 3.40 19.70 9.74
C LYS A 152 3.42 21.21 10.01
N THR A 153 2.31 21.74 10.52
CA THR A 153 2.22 23.18 10.91
C THR A 153 2.31 23.37 12.42
N ASP A 154 1.49 22.64 13.16
CA ASP A 154 1.48 22.58 14.62
C ASP A 154 1.11 21.17 15.09
N SER A 155 0.90 20.99 16.40
CA SER A 155 0.61 19.67 16.97
C SER A 155 -0.74 19.08 16.57
N LEU A 156 -1.66 19.85 15.99
CA LEU A 156 -3.02 19.41 15.63
C LEU A 156 -3.38 19.70 14.16
N GLY A 157 -2.41 20.11 13.35
CA GLY A 157 -2.66 20.63 12.00
C GLY A 157 -1.60 20.24 11.00
N GLY A 158 -1.91 20.49 9.74
CA GLY A 158 -0.99 20.32 8.62
C GLY A 158 -1.53 20.98 7.37
N ASN A 159 -0.63 21.37 6.46
CA ASN A 159 -0.99 21.87 5.14
C ASN A 159 -0.84 20.73 4.14
N ILE A 160 -1.82 20.56 3.25
CA ILE A 160 -1.62 19.71 2.07
C ILE A 160 -0.75 20.50 1.08
N VAL A 161 0.44 19.99 0.80
CA VAL A 161 1.44 20.64 -0.06
C VAL A 161 1.58 19.98 -1.43
N TRP A 162 1.12 18.73 -1.54
CA TRP A 162 1.04 17.95 -2.78
C TRP A 162 -0.16 17.01 -2.74
N GLU A 163 -0.74 16.70 -3.90
CA GLU A 163 -1.81 15.72 -4.03
C GLU A 163 -1.84 15.08 -5.42
N TRP A 164 -2.35 13.85 -5.47
CA TRP A 164 -2.58 13.07 -6.69
C TRP A 164 -3.83 12.21 -6.54
N SER A 165 -4.61 12.05 -7.61
CA SER A 165 -5.82 11.22 -7.63
C SER A 165 -5.87 10.37 -8.89
N ILE A 166 -6.17 9.07 -8.75
CA ILE A 166 -6.37 8.21 -9.94
C ILE A 166 -7.50 8.70 -10.84
N TRP A 167 -8.40 9.55 -10.34
CA TRP A 167 -9.53 10.08 -11.11
C TRP A 167 -9.09 10.85 -12.35
N ASP A 168 -7.91 11.46 -12.31
CA ASP A 168 -7.35 12.23 -13.41
C ASP A 168 -6.61 11.33 -14.43
N HIS A 169 -6.41 10.04 -14.12
CA HIS A 169 -5.60 9.09 -14.90
C HIS A 169 -6.39 7.84 -15.31
N LEU A 170 -7.63 8.05 -15.75
CA LEU A 170 -8.55 6.98 -16.13
C LEU A 170 -8.62 6.75 -17.64
N ILE A 171 -8.89 5.50 -18.03
CA ILE A 171 -9.19 5.09 -19.40
C ILE A 171 -10.37 4.11 -19.39
N GLN A 172 -11.08 3.97 -20.51
CA GLN A 172 -12.08 2.93 -20.73
C GLN A 172 -12.36 2.74 -22.23
N ASP A 173 -12.71 1.51 -22.63
CA ASP A 173 -13.14 1.18 -24.00
C ASP A 173 -14.60 0.66 -24.07
N TYR A 174 -15.37 0.85 -23.00
CA TYR A 174 -16.75 0.39 -22.85
C TYR A 174 -17.77 1.24 -23.64
N ASP A 175 -17.77 2.57 -23.44
CA ASP A 175 -18.74 3.49 -24.05
C ASP A 175 -18.03 4.66 -24.77
N PRO A 176 -18.03 4.68 -26.13
CA PRO A 176 -17.42 5.75 -26.92
C PRO A 176 -18.09 7.11 -26.80
N ALA A 177 -19.27 7.20 -26.18
CA ALA A 177 -19.96 8.46 -25.93
C ALA A 177 -19.59 9.10 -24.57
N LYS A 178 -18.77 8.43 -23.75
CA LYS A 178 -18.37 8.88 -22.42
C LYS A 178 -16.95 9.44 -22.40
N LEU A 179 -16.60 10.09 -21.28
CA LEU A 179 -15.24 10.56 -21.05
C LEU A 179 -14.27 9.39 -20.99
N ASN A 180 -12.98 9.70 -21.09
CA ASN A 180 -11.88 8.73 -20.96
C ASN A 180 -11.96 7.57 -21.97
N TYR A 181 -12.66 7.75 -23.09
CA TYR A 181 -12.75 6.69 -24.09
C TYR A 181 -11.45 6.55 -24.89
N GLY A 182 -10.87 5.35 -24.88
CA GLY A 182 -9.72 4.95 -25.69
C GLY A 182 -9.45 3.45 -25.51
N LEU A 183 -8.64 2.86 -26.39
CA LEU A 183 -8.30 1.44 -26.25
C LEU A 183 -7.38 1.27 -25.04
N VAL A 184 -7.83 0.53 -24.03
CA VAL A 184 -7.10 0.36 -22.76
C VAL A 184 -5.66 -0.14 -23.01
N ALA A 185 -5.50 -1.12 -23.90
CA ALA A 185 -4.20 -1.71 -24.24
C ALA A 185 -3.19 -0.73 -24.89
N ASP A 186 -3.67 0.40 -25.42
CA ASP A 186 -2.81 1.44 -26.00
C ASP A 186 -2.32 2.45 -24.95
N HIS A 187 -2.83 2.37 -23.71
CA HIS A 187 -2.60 3.32 -22.62
C HIS A 187 -2.25 2.61 -21.30
N PRO A 188 -1.13 1.85 -21.23
CA PRO A 188 -0.71 1.17 -19.99
C PRO A 188 -0.43 2.13 -18.81
N GLU A 189 -0.18 3.40 -19.10
CA GLU A 189 0.01 4.50 -18.15
C GLU A 189 -1.28 4.98 -17.47
N LEU A 190 -2.45 4.57 -17.97
CA LEU A 190 -3.77 4.92 -17.43
C LEU A 190 -4.48 3.70 -16.80
N VAL A 191 -5.46 3.96 -15.94
CA VAL A 191 -6.19 2.92 -15.19
C VAL A 191 -7.56 2.69 -15.82
N ASP A 192 -7.84 1.45 -16.24
CA ASP A 192 -9.15 1.07 -16.75
C ASP A 192 -10.20 1.15 -15.64
N ILE A 193 -11.06 2.17 -15.68
CA ILE A 193 -12.14 2.35 -14.71
C ILE A 193 -13.15 1.19 -14.75
N ASN A 194 -13.10 0.29 -15.73
CA ASN A 194 -14.00 -0.86 -15.82
C ASN A 194 -13.34 -2.19 -15.47
N TYR A 195 -12.06 -2.20 -15.13
CA TYR A 195 -11.44 -3.39 -14.57
C TYR A 195 -12.08 -3.70 -13.21
N VAL A 196 -12.56 -4.94 -13.08
CA VAL A 196 -13.21 -5.44 -11.86
C VAL A 196 -12.75 -6.85 -11.56
N THR A 197 -12.39 -7.09 -10.31
CA THR A 197 -12.07 -8.43 -9.81
C THR A 197 -13.18 -8.94 -8.91
N TYR A 198 -13.44 -10.25 -8.97
CA TYR A 198 -14.51 -10.90 -8.20
C TYR A 198 -14.30 -10.82 -6.68
N SER A 199 -13.12 -10.43 -6.22
CA SER A 199 -12.76 -10.46 -4.80
C SER A 199 -13.17 -9.21 -4.03
N MET A 200 -13.55 -8.12 -4.73
CA MET A 200 -13.80 -6.80 -4.14
C MET A 200 -15.22 -6.27 -4.41
N THR A 201 -15.60 -5.20 -3.71
CA THR A 201 -16.90 -4.54 -3.93
C THR A 201 -16.82 -3.62 -5.16
N TYR A 202 -17.96 -3.27 -5.77
CA TYR A 202 -17.96 -2.32 -6.87
C TYR A 202 -17.63 -0.89 -6.43
N THR A 203 -17.89 -0.55 -5.18
CA THR A 203 -17.50 0.73 -4.58
C THR A 203 -15.99 0.82 -4.35
N ASP A 204 -15.38 -0.19 -3.73
CA ASP A 204 -13.94 -0.25 -3.42
C ASP A 204 -13.20 -1.15 -4.42
N TRP A 205 -13.01 -0.60 -5.63
CA TRP A 205 -12.50 -1.31 -6.80
C TRP A 205 -10.97 -1.29 -6.94
N ILE A 206 -10.27 -0.49 -6.12
CA ILE A 206 -8.80 -0.34 -6.14
C ILE A 206 -8.19 -1.00 -4.90
N HIS A 207 -8.77 -0.73 -3.73
CA HIS A 207 -8.32 -1.26 -2.45
C HIS A 207 -6.80 -1.12 -2.26
N SER A 208 -6.31 0.10 -2.24
CA SER A 208 -4.88 0.38 -2.05
C SER A 208 -4.47 0.21 -0.60
N ASN A 209 -3.31 -0.42 -0.37
CA ASN A 209 -2.97 -0.94 0.96
C ASN A 209 -1.55 -0.69 1.47
N SER A 210 -0.65 -0.22 0.61
CA SER A 210 0.64 0.29 1.03
C SER A 210 1.05 1.47 0.18
N ILE A 211 1.81 2.37 0.78
CA ILE A 211 2.46 3.49 0.12
C ILE A 211 3.91 3.55 0.58
N ASP A 212 4.82 3.84 -0.33
CA ASP A 212 6.24 4.04 -0.01
C ASP A 212 6.83 5.14 -0.90
N TYR A 213 7.99 5.67 -0.52
CA TYR A 213 8.64 6.79 -1.19
C TYR A 213 10.12 6.53 -1.44
N HIS A 214 10.56 6.71 -2.70
CA HIS A 214 11.95 6.59 -3.08
C HIS A 214 12.63 7.97 -3.15
N PRO A 215 13.44 8.39 -2.16
CA PRO A 215 13.97 9.75 -2.08
C PRO A 215 14.94 10.14 -3.19
N GLU A 216 15.70 9.19 -3.74
CA GLU A 216 16.62 9.49 -4.85
C GLU A 216 15.91 9.63 -6.21
N LEU A 217 14.76 8.96 -6.38
CA LEU A 217 13.97 9.03 -7.61
C LEU A 217 12.88 10.09 -7.54
N ASP A 218 12.49 10.50 -6.33
CA ASP A 218 11.32 11.34 -6.05
C ASP A 218 10.04 10.73 -6.62
N GLN A 219 9.79 9.48 -6.25
CA GLN A 219 8.69 8.65 -6.75
C GLN A 219 7.96 7.96 -5.61
N ILE A 220 6.68 7.72 -5.82
CA ILE A 220 5.80 7.03 -4.86
C ILE A 220 5.41 5.67 -5.43
N LEU A 221 5.49 4.64 -4.59
CA LEU A 221 5.00 3.29 -4.86
C LEU A 221 3.65 3.14 -4.16
N VAL A 222 2.66 2.59 -4.85
CA VAL A 222 1.37 2.23 -4.28
C VAL A 222 1.03 0.79 -4.63
N SER A 223 0.58 0.01 -3.65
CA SER A 223 0.01 -1.32 -3.90
C SER A 223 -1.50 -1.26 -4.02
N SER A 224 -2.04 -1.86 -5.09
CA SER A 224 -3.47 -2.02 -5.37
C SER A 224 -3.86 -3.49 -5.24
N ARG A 225 -4.50 -3.85 -4.13
CA ARG A 225 -4.92 -5.23 -3.85
C ARG A 225 -5.94 -5.72 -4.86
N ALA A 226 -6.84 -4.84 -5.28
CA ALA A 226 -7.93 -5.22 -6.17
C ALA A 226 -7.44 -5.46 -7.59
N PHE A 227 -6.38 -4.77 -8.02
CA PHE A 227 -5.80 -4.94 -9.35
C PHE A 227 -4.79 -6.09 -9.42
N ASP A 228 -4.34 -6.58 -8.28
CA ASP A 228 -3.18 -7.46 -8.18
C ASP A 228 -1.93 -6.79 -8.79
N GLU A 229 -1.74 -5.51 -8.48
CA GLU A 229 -0.64 -4.71 -9.03
C GLU A 229 0.00 -3.78 -8.00
N ILE A 230 1.26 -3.45 -8.26
CA ILE A 230 1.93 -2.27 -7.71
C ILE A 230 2.06 -1.21 -8.80
N TRP A 231 2.02 0.06 -8.41
CA TRP A 231 2.09 1.23 -9.30
C TRP A 231 3.15 2.21 -8.82
N ILE A 232 3.82 2.89 -9.74
CA ILE A 232 4.77 3.96 -9.43
C ILE A 232 4.34 5.26 -10.12
N ILE A 233 4.33 6.36 -9.37
CA ILE A 233 3.96 7.71 -9.83
C ILE A 233 5.06 8.74 -9.51
N ASP A 234 5.11 9.82 -10.29
CA ASP A 234 6.10 10.90 -10.14
C ASP A 234 5.69 11.92 -9.08
N HIS A 235 6.44 11.97 -7.97
CA HIS A 235 6.18 12.91 -6.88
C HIS A 235 6.81 14.30 -7.12
N SER A 236 7.77 14.41 -8.05
CA SER A 236 8.43 15.68 -8.35
C SER A 236 7.52 16.71 -9.05
N THR A 237 6.30 16.30 -9.38
CA THR A 237 5.25 17.11 -9.99
C THR A 237 4.75 18.20 -9.04
N THR A 238 4.34 19.34 -9.61
CA THR A 238 3.41 20.24 -8.91
C THR A 238 2.02 19.63 -8.84
N ILE A 239 1.13 20.14 -7.96
CA ILE A 239 -0.28 19.70 -7.90
C ILE A 239 -0.97 19.78 -9.27
N GLN A 240 -0.64 20.78 -10.10
CA GLN A 240 -1.23 20.91 -11.43
C GLN A 240 -0.69 19.89 -12.43
N GLU A 241 0.60 19.55 -12.35
CA GLU A 241 1.21 18.52 -13.20
C GLU A 241 0.77 17.12 -12.77
N ALA A 242 0.62 16.88 -11.46
CA ALA A 242 0.13 15.64 -10.88
C ALA A 242 -1.32 15.32 -11.30
N ALA A 243 -2.12 16.32 -11.65
CA ALA A 243 -3.48 16.12 -12.19
C ALA A 243 -3.52 16.04 -13.73
N GLY A 244 -2.36 16.04 -14.39
CA GLY A 244 -2.24 16.03 -15.85
C GLY A 244 -1.30 14.94 -16.36
N HIS A 245 -1.08 14.93 -17.68
CA HIS A 245 -0.31 13.91 -18.40
C HIS A 245 1.09 14.40 -18.82
N GLU A 246 1.52 15.56 -18.34
CA GLU A 246 2.80 16.20 -18.68
C GLU A 246 3.39 16.88 -17.44
N GLY A 247 4.72 16.89 -17.34
CA GLY A 247 5.46 17.49 -16.22
C GLY A 247 6.13 16.45 -15.32
N GLY A 248 6.71 16.90 -14.21
CA GLY A 248 7.58 16.07 -13.38
C GLY A 248 8.92 15.74 -14.04
N ASN A 249 9.77 15.02 -13.31
CA ASN A 249 11.10 14.59 -13.74
C ASN A 249 11.02 13.59 -14.90
N ALA A 250 9.99 12.74 -14.92
CA ALA A 250 9.78 11.76 -15.98
C ALA A 250 9.03 12.35 -17.20
N GLY A 251 8.34 13.48 -17.05
CA GLY A 251 7.59 14.14 -18.12
C GLY A 251 6.18 13.59 -18.35
N PHE A 252 5.69 12.69 -17.48
CA PHE A 252 4.38 12.02 -17.57
C PHE A 252 3.30 12.69 -16.71
N GLY A 253 3.61 13.78 -15.99
CA GLY A 253 2.69 14.35 -15.02
C GLY A 253 2.35 13.31 -13.94
N GLY A 254 1.06 13.11 -13.66
CA GLY A 254 0.58 12.10 -12.72
C GLY A 254 0.26 10.72 -13.32
N ASP A 255 0.48 10.49 -14.62
CA ASP A 255 0.26 9.16 -15.20
C ASP A 255 1.19 8.12 -14.56
N LEU A 256 0.78 6.85 -14.60
CA LEU A 256 1.60 5.78 -14.03
C LEU A 256 2.91 5.66 -14.81
N LEU A 257 4.04 5.81 -14.12
CA LEU A 257 5.36 5.57 -14.70
C LEU A 257 5.59 4.07 -14.94
N TYR A 258 5.01 3.25 -14.07
CA TYR A 258 5.19 1.82 -14.03
C TYR A 258 4.02 1.14 -13.32
N ARG A 259 3.73 -0.08 -13.76
CA ARG A 259 2.81 -1.00 -13.08
C ARG A 259 3.28 -2.44 -13.27
N TRP A 260 3.08 -3.28 -12.26
CA TRP A 260 3.50 -4.68 -12.32
C TRP A 260 2.63 -5.59 -11.46
N GLY A 261 2.39 -6.81 -11.91
CA GLY A 261 1.68 -7.85 -11.16
C GLY A 261 0.58 -8.52 -11.97
N ASN A 262 -0.22 -7.74 -12.71
CA ASN A 262 -1.34 -8.27 -13.50
C ASN A 262 -1.53 -7.52 -14.82
N PRO A 263 -0.76 -7.90 -15.87
CA PRO A 263 -0.82 -7.24 -17.18
C PRO A 263 -2.21 -7.21 -17.82
N TYR A 264 -3.02 -8.23 -17.52
CA TYR A 264 -4.37 -8.37 -18.07
C TYR A 264 -5.29 -7.20 -17.66
N SER A 265 -5.02 -6.55 -16.53
CA SER A 265 -5.81 -5.43 -16.03
C SER A 265 -5.75 -4.16 -16.90
N TYR A 266 -4.76 -4.07 -17.80
CA TYR A 266 -4.63 -3.00 -18.78
C TYR A 266 -4.56 -3.53 -20.22
N GLY A 267 -5.13 -4.71 -20.46
CA GLY A 267 -5.25 -5.28 -21.79
C GLY A 267 -3.93 -5.78 -22.41
N ALA A 268 -2.89 -5.97 -21.59
CA ALA A 268 -1.61 -6.55 -22.01
C ALA A 268 -1.44 -7.99 -21.50
N GLY A 269 -0.53 -8.74 -22.13
CA GLY A 269 -0.24 -10.12 -21.75
C GLY A 269 -1.43 -11.09 -21.90
N ALA A 270 -1.24 -12.32 -21.42
CA ALA A 270 -2.26 -13.36 -21.31
C ALA A 270 -2.70 -13.52 -19.85
N SER A 271 -3.84 -14.20 -19.63
CA SER A 271 -4.42 -14.39 -18.29
C SER A 271 -3.52 -15.18 -17.32
N ASP A 272 -2.51 -15.90 -17.82
CA ASP A 272 -1.51 -16.63 -17.03
C ASP A 272 -0.24 -15.81 -16.75
N ASN A 273 -0.17 -14.54 -17.14
CA ASN A 273 0.91 -13.62 -16.77
C ASN A 273 0.69 -12.91 -15.42
N GLN A 274 -0.41 -13.16 -14.73
CA GLN A 274 -0.66 -12.61 -13.40
C GLN A 274 0.26 -13.26 -12.36
N MET A 275 1.03 -12.43 -11.65
CA MET A 275 1.99 -12.84 -10.64
C MET A 275 1.50 -12.56 -9.22
N PHE A 276 0.79 -11.46 -9.00
CA PHE A 276 0.25 -11.10 -7.70
C PHE A 276 -1.19 -11.56 -7.50
N TYR A 277 -1.54 -11.78 -6.23
CA TYR A 277 -2.83 -12.30 -5.80
C TYR A 277 -3.20 -11.74 -4.42
N GLY A 278 -3.73 -10.51 -4.42
CA GLY A 278 -4.17 -9.77 -3.25
C GLY A 278 -3.03 -9.31 -2.34
N GLN A 279 -1.90 -8.93 -2.94
CA GLN A 279 -0.64 -8.56 -2.29
C GLN A 279 -0.75 -7.34 -1.37
N HIS A 280 0.18 -7.24 -0.42
CA HIS A 280 0.34 -6.13 0.54
C HIS A 280 1.82 -5.75 0.66
N ASP A 281 2.05 -4.61 1.31
CA ASP A 281 3.37 -4.19 1.80
C ASP A 281 4.42 -4.11 0.70
N ALA A 282 4.04 -3.51 -0.42
CA ALA A 282 5.01 -3.16 -1.44
C ALA A 282 5.88 -2.01 -0.94
N ARG A 283 7.19 -2.24 -0.85
CA ARG A 283 8.19 -1.29 -0.34
C ARG A 283 9.49 -1.39 -1.12
N TRP A 284 10.16 -0.27 -1.33
CA TRP A 284 11.54 -0.27 -1.77
C TRP A 284 12.47 -0.74 -0.65
N ILE A 285 13.55 -1.40 -1.04
CA ILE A 285 14.66 -1.69 -0.15
C ILE A 285 15.51 -0.41 0.00
N ASP A 286 15.59 0.09 1.22
CA ASP A 286 16.28 1.33 1.58
C ASP A 286 17.72 1.44 1.07
N THR A 287 18.14 2.69 0.82
CA THR A 287 19.53 3.02 0.46
C THR A 287 20.51 2.49 1.51
N GLY A 288 21.52 1.75 1.05
CA GLY A 288 22.58 1.20 1.89
C GLY A 288 22.33 -0.23 2.39
N LEU A 289 21.16 -0.81 2.12
CA LEU A 289 20.92 -2.24 2.25
C LEU A 289 21.35 -3.01 0.99
N ALA A 290 21.49 -4.33 1.12
CA ALA A 290 21.71 -5.19 -0.05
C ALA A 290 20.47 -5.13 -0.96
N GLU A 291 20.67 -5.15 -2.27
CA GLU A 291 19.61 -5.05 -3.29
C GLU A 291 18.78 -3.74 -3.22
N SER A 292 19.32 -2.69 -2.60
CA SER A 292 18.71 -1.36 -2.54
C SER A 292 18.17 -0.89 -3.89
N GLY A 293 16.97 -0.31 -3.86
CA GLY A 293 16.21 0.11 -5.05
C GLY A 293 15.34 -1.00 -5.67
N SER A 294 15.50 -2.26 -5.25
CA SER A 294 14.50 -3.31 -5.54
C SER A 294 13.25 -3.11 -4.69
N ILE A 295 12.13 -3.70 -5.10
CA ILE A 295 10.88 -3.69 -4.34
C ILE A 295 10.67 -5.06 -3.69
N THR A 296 10.32 -5.11 -2.41
CA THR A 296 9.77 -6.30 -1.75
C THR A 296 8.25 -6.20 -1.66
N VAL A 297 7.56 -7.33 -1.83
CA VAL A 297 6.10 -7.41 -1.74
C VAL A 297 5.70 -8.69 -1.01
N PHE A 298 4.72 -8.59 -0.11
CA PHE A 298 4.05 -9.76 0.46
C PHE A 298 2.88 -10.17 -0.44
N ASN A 299 3.03 -11.24 -1.22
CA ASN A 299 1.99 -11.74 -2.10
C ASN A 299 1.10 -12.74 -1.34
N ASN A 300 -0.09 -12.30 -0.93
CA ASN A 300 -0.98 -13.07 -0.05
C ASN A 300 -1.43 -14.40 -0.66
N GLY A 301 -1.65 -14.46 -1.97
CA GLY A 301 -2.01 -15.69 -2.69
C GLY A 301 -3.50 -16.02 -2.72
N LEU A 302 -4.38 -15.09 -2.32
CA LEU A 302 -5.81 -15.35 -2.32
C LEU A 302 -6.35 -15.42 -3.76
N GLY A 303 -6.86 -16.58 -4.16
CA GLY A 303 -7.36 -16.79 -5.53
C GLY A 303 -6.30 -17.25 -6.53
N ARG A 304 -5.04 -17.48 -6.08
CA ARG A 304 -3.97 -18.03 -6.92
C ARG A 304 -4.38 -19.39 -7.52
N PRO A 305 -4.13 -19.63 -8.83
CA PRO A 305 -4.53 -20.86 -9.52
C PRO A 305 -3.96 -22.15 -8.91
N GLU A 306 -2.75 -22.09 -8.35
CA GLU A 306 -2.05 -23.23 -7.75
C GLU A 306 -2.58 -23.60 -6.35
N GLY A 307 -3.43 -22.76 -5.76
CA GLY A 307 -3.93 -22.88 -4.40
C GLY A 307 -3.47 -21.70 -3.52
N GLY A 308 -4.19 -21.49 -2.41
CA GLY A 308 -3.91 -20.39 -1.49
C GLY A 308 -2.66 -20.66 -0.64
N TYR A 309 -1.60 -19.91 -0.92
CA TYR A 309 -0.39 -19.81 -0.09
C TYR A 309 0.26 -18.44 -0.31
N SER A 310 1.00 -17.96 0.69
CA SER A 310 1.69 -16.67 0.60
C SER A 310 3.13 -16.83 0.15
N SER A 311 3.63 -15.82 -0.55
CA SER A 311 5.04 -15.66 -0.93
C SER A 311 5.55 -14.28 -0.52
N VAL A 312 6.85 -14.18 -0.29
CA VAL A 312 7.56 -12.89 -0.28
C VAL A 312 8.34 -12.81 -1.59
N GLU A 313 8.16 -11.72 -2.32
CA GLU A 313 8.72 -11.56 -3.66
C GLU A 313 9.57 -10.30 -3.72
N GLU A 314 10.72 -10.40 -4.38
CA GLU A 314 11.61 -9.27 -4.65
C GLU A 314 11.62 -8.98 -6.14
N LEU A 315 11.51 -7.70 -6.50
CA LEU A 315 11.49 -7.21 -7.86
C LEU A 315 12.66 -6.24 -8.09
N THR A 316 13.60 -6.63 -8.94
CA THR A 316 14.56 -5.68 -9.50
C THR A 316 13.90 -4.86 -10.60
N LEU A 317 13.74 -3.56 -10.36
CA LEU A 317 13.06 -2.67 -11.29
C LEU A 317 13.87 -2.42 -12.57
N PRO A 318 13.22 -2.38 -13.75
CA PRO A 318 13.89 -2.10 -15.01
C PRO A 318 13.98 -0.59 -15.28
N VAL A 319 14.34 0.21 -14.28
CA VAL A 319 14.40 1.67 -14.35
C VAL A 319 15.75 2.13 -14.91
N ASP A 320 15.73 3.06 -15.86
CA ASP A 320 16.96 3.67 -16.40
C ASP A 320 17.32 5.00 -15.71
N SER A 321 18.47 5.57 -16.06
CA SER A 321 18.94 6.83 -15.48
C SER A 321 18.11 8.07 -15.86
N LEU A 322 17.09 7.90 -16.70
CA LEU A 322 16.16 8.92 -17.16
C LEU A 322 14.75 8.68 -16.59
N TYR A 323 14.62 7.86 -15.55
CA TYR A 323 13.36 7.51 -14.89
C TYR A 323 12.39 6.72 -15.76
N ASN A 324 12.84 6.14 -16.88
CA ASN A 324 11.98 5.32 -17.73
C ASN A 324 11.99 3.87 -17.26
N TYR A 325 10.81 3.27 -17.24
CA TYR A 325 10.63 1.85 -16.96
C TYR A 325 10.47 1.08 -18.26
N PHE A 326 11.29 0.04 -18.45
CA PHE A 326 11.28 -0.71 -19.70
C PHE A 326 10.02 -1.58 -19.86
N LEU A 327 9.26 -1.29 -20.91
CA LEU A 327 8.23 -2.18 -21.46
C LEU A 327 8.90 -3.30 -22.29
N ILE A 328 8.57 -4.55 -21.99
CA ILE A 328 8.91 -5.71 -22.81
C ILE A 328 7.97 -5.78 -24.05
N SER A 329 7.94 -6.92 -24.75
CA SER A 329 7.01 -7.12 -25.88
C SER A 329 5.54 -7.02 -25.44
N ASP A 330 4.68 -6.54 -26.35
CA ASP A 330 3.24 -6.40 -26.13
C ASP A 330 2.86 -5.46 -24.97
N SER A 331 3.67 -4.42 -24.74
CA SER A 331 3.43 -3.36 -23.75
C SER A 331 3.31 -3.85 -22.30
N VAL A 332 3.88 -5.00 -21.96
CA VAL A 332 3.98 -5.47 -20.56
C VAL A 332 5.21 -4.85 -19.92
N TYR A 333 5.13 -4.38 -18.67
CA TYR A 333 6.32 -3.94 -17.93
C TYR A 333 7.13 -5.13 -17.41
N GLY A 334 8.46 -5.08 -17.55
CA GLY A 334 9.35 -6.05 -16.89
C GLY A 334 9.49 -5.80 -15.37
N PRO A 335 10.13 -6.68 -14.60
CA PRO A 335 10.76 -7.93 -15.04
C PRO A 335 9.71 -9.00 -15.39
N VAL A 336 10.11 -10.06 -16.10
CA VAL A 336 9.18 -11.15 -16.45
C VAL A 336 8.81 -11.99 -15.23
N GLU A 337 9.72 -12.09 -14.26
CA GLU A 337 9.59 -12.86 -13.02
C GLU A 337 10.29 -12.09 -11.90
N PRO A 338 9.93 -12.32 -10.62
CA PRO A 338 10.68 -11.79 -9.48
C PRO A 338 12.17 -12.20 -9.50
N SER A 339 13.05 -11.33 -8.99
CA SER A 339 14.48 -11.64 -8.81
C SER A 339 14.70 -12.71 -7.74
N TRP A 340 13.81 -12.74 -6.74
CA TRP A 340 13.83 -13.70 -5.66
C TRP A 340 12.41 -13.95 -5.13
N ILE A 341 12.16 -15.18 -4.67
CA ILE A 341 10.88 -15.61 -4.10
C ILE A 341 11.16 -16.49 -2.89
N TYR A 342 10.46 -16.21 -1.79
CA TYR A 342 10.33 -17.11 -0.65
C TYR A 342 8.93 -17.67 -0.53
N VAL A 343 8.85 -18.98 -0.32
CA VAL A 343 7.65 -19.73 0.06
C VAL A 343 8.04 -20.66 1.19
N ALA A 344 7.19 -20.79 2.20
CA ALA A 344 7.44 -21.74 3.29
C ALA A 344 7.45 -23.19 2.79
N ASP A 345 8.31 -24.04 3.38
CA ASP A 345 8.41 -25.47 3.04
C ASP A 345 7.05 -26.19 3.11
N ALA A 346 6.22 -25.81 4.08
CA ALA A 346 4.81 -26.14 4.16
C ALA A 346 3.99 -24.87 3.85
N PRO A 347 3.50 -24.67 2.61
CA PRO A 347 2.95 -23.39 2.16
C PRO A 347 1.77 -22.87 3.00
N PHE A 348 0.99 -23.76 3.63
CA PHE A 348 -0.15 -23.40 4.46
C PHE A 348 0.24 -22.85 5.84
N ASP A 349 1.44 -23.13 6.34
CA ASP A 349 1.87 -22.70 7.67
C ASP A 349 2.20 -21.19 7.71
N PHE A 350 2.42 -20.58 6.54
CA PHE A 350 2.73 -19.16 6.37
C PHE A 350 1.63 -18.40 5.61
N PHE A 351 0.49 -19.06 5.32
CA PHE A 351 -0.55 -18.44 4.52
C PHE A 351 -1.30 -17.35 5.29
N SER A 352 -1.21 -16.12 4.81
CA SER A 352 -2.02 -15.00 5.26
C SER A 352 -2.83 -14.42 4.10
N PRO A 353 -4.17 -14.53 4.09
CA PRO A 353 -5.00 -14.18 2.95
C PRO A 353 -5.35 -12.69 2.80
N MET A 354 -5.11 -11.85 3.82
CA MET A 354 -5.68 -10.49 3.87
C MET A 354 -4.79 -9.41 4.47
N TYR A 355 -4.09 -9.62 5.59
CA TYR A 355 -3.28 -8.58 6.22
C TYR A 355 -1.88 -9.11 6.44
N SER A 356 -0.86 -8.47 5.87
CA SER A 356 0.52 -8.94 5.91
C SER A 356 1.48 -7.80 5.60
N SER A 357 2.69 -7.93 6.14
CA SER A 357 3.85 -7.08 5.92
C SER A 357 5.10 -7.93 5.96
#